data_AF-Q9L8E6-F1
#
_entry.id   AF-Q9L8E6-F1
#
_cell.length_a   1.000
_cell.length_b   1.000
_cell.length_c   1.000
_cell.angle_alpha   90.00
_cell.angle_beta   90.00
_cell.angle_gamma   90.00
#
_symmetry.space_group_name_H-M   'P 1'
#
loop_
_entity.id
_entity.type
_entity.pdbx_description
1 polymer ?
#
loop_
_entity_poly.entity_id
_entity_poly.type
_entity_poly.pdbx_seq_one_letter_code
_entity_poly.pdbx_strand_id
1 'polypeptide(L)'
;DPRETVTAQQADLHLPIKNDGDVSLFNGLLKFLIEQQCIDSEYIHSYTDGFDALTEEVSDLRYDVTNLTSSIGISEEKLTTFFQWFAQSSTAITLFCQGVNQAENGVDKGNAIINAHLASGKIAKSGCGPFSITGQPNAMGGREVGGLANQLAVHRAFDAGSIKQVQAFWDSPEIATQPGLKAVDLFEAVERSEIKVLWI
;
A
#
# COMPACT_ATOMS: atom_id res chain seq x y z
N ASP A 1 4.79 -10.54 -10.23
CA ASP A 1 5.21 -11.64 -9.33
C ASP A 1 6.47 -12.25 -9.93
N PRO A 2 7.57 -12.37 -9.18
CA PRO A 2 8.82 -12.99 -9.65
C PRO A 2 8.62 -14.41 -10.19
N ARG A 3 7.60 -15.12 -9.69
CA ARG A 3 7.28 -16.49 -10.10
C ARG A 3 6.22 -16.49 -11.19
N GLU A 4 6.30 -17.49 -12.05
CA GLU A 4 5.24 -17.81 -13.01
C GLU A 4 4.14 -18.62 -12.30
N THR A 5 3.21 -17.90 -11.66
CA THR A 5 2.05 -18.48 -11.00
C THR A 5 0.97 -18.90 -12.02
N VAL A 6 -0.06 -19.63 -11.58
CA VAL A 6 -1.22 -19.97 -12.43
C VAL A 6 -1.91 -18.72 -12.98
N THR A 7 -1.94 -17.63 -12.21
CA THR A 7 -2.45 -16.34 -12.69
C THR A 7 -1.54 -15.73 -13.75
N ALA A 8 -0.21 -15.81 -13.58
CA ALA A 8 0.75 -15.31 -14.56
C ALA A 8 0.66 -16.03 -15.91
N GLN A 9 0.41 -17.34 -15.90
CA GLN A 9 0.22 -18.14 -17.11
C GLN A 9 -1.03 -17.76 -17.92
N GLN A 10 -2.02 -17.14 -17.27
CA GLN A 10 -3.26 -16.69 -17.89
C GLN A 10 -3.25 -15.19 -18.22
N ALA A 11 -2.19 -14.46 -17.84
CA ALA A 11 -2.09 -13.03 -18.04
C ALA A 11 -1.60 -12.70 -19.45
N ASP A 12 -2.14 -11.64 -20.05
CA ASP A 12 -1.63 -11.11 -21.32
C ASP A 12 -0.18 -10.61 -21.21
N LEU A 13 0.21 -10.16 -20.02
CA LEU A 13 1.57 -9.70 -19.70
C LEU A 13 2.01 -10.17 -18.32
N HIS A 14 3.08 -10.96 -18.28
CA HIS A 14 3.78 -11.32 -17.04
C HIS A 14 5.08 -10.53 -16.89
N LEU A 15 5.16 -9.76 -15.80
CA LEU A 15 6.35 -9.08 -15.33
C LEU A 15 7.00 -9.87 -14.16
N PRO A 16 8.03 -10.71 -14.44
CA PRO A 16 8.79 -11.41 -13.41
C PRO A 16 9.76 -10.47 -12.70
N ILE A 17 9.23 -9.43 -12.03
CA ILE A 17 10.06 -8.44 -11.34
C ILE A 17 10.94 -9.12 -10.29
N LYS A 18 12.19 -8.68 -10.16
CA LYS A 18 13.04 -9.08 -9.03
C LYS A 18 12.38 -8.71 -7.71
N ASN A 19 12.69 -9.47 -6.67
CA ASN A 19 12.23 -9.17 -5.30
C ASN A 19 12.53 -7.71 -4.97
N ASP A 20 11.56 -7.04 -4.34
CA ASP A 20 11.62 -5.64 -3.90
C ASP A 20 11.73 -4.60 -5.03
N GLY A 21 11.52 -5.00 -6.28
CA GLY A 21 11.42 -4.09 -7.42
C GLY A 21 10.10 -3.31 -7.52
N ASP A 22 9.14 -3.53 -6.61
CA ASP A 22 7.79 -2.97 -6.68
C ASP A 22 7.78 -1.43 -6.64
N VAL A 23 8.54 -0.82 -5.71
CA VAL A 23 8.62 0.65 -5.59
C VAL A 23 9.17 1.25 -6.87
N SER A 24 10.27 0.69 -7.39
CA SER A 24 10.89 1.16 -8.63
C SER A 24 9.96 1.01 -9.84
N LEU A 25 9.21 -0.09 -9.92
CA LEU A 25 8.23 -0.32 -10.99
C LEU A 25 7.14 0.76 -10.98
N PHE A 26 6.54 1.03 -9.81
CA PHE A 26 5.42 1.98 -9.71
C PHE A 26 5.87 3.45 -9.76
N ASN A 27 7.06 3.79 -9.26
CA ASN A 27 7.64 5.11 -9.45
C ASN A 27 8.01 5.36 -10.93
N GLY A 28 8.51 4.33 -11.62
CA GLY A 28 8.69 4.35 -13.07
C GLY A 28 7.39 4.57 -13.83
N LEU A 29 6.33 3.86 -13.44
CA LEU A 29 4.99 4.07 -14.00
C LEU A 29 4.53 5.52 -13.77
N LEU A 30 4.71 6.05 -12.57
CA LEU A 30 4.33 7.42 -12.27
C LEU A 30 5.10 8.44 -13.11
N LYS A 31 6.42 8.27 -13.24
CA LYS A 31 7.25 9.09 -14.14
C LYS A 31 6.71 9.06 -15.57
N PHE A 32 6.45 7.86 -16.10
CA PHE A 32 5.89 7.69 -17.44
C PHE A 32 4.54 8.40 -17.59
N LEU A 33 3.65 8.30 -16.61
CA LEU A 33 2.35 8.99 -16.64
C LEU A 33 2.52 10.52 -16.68
N ILE A 34 3.46 11.06 -15.91
CA ILE A 34 3.77 12.50 -15.90
C ILE A 34 4.29 12.95 -17.26
N GLU A 35 5.29 12.25 -17.80
CA GLU A 35 5.91 12.57 -19.10
C GLU A 35 4.93 12.48 -20.27
N GLN A 36 4.02 11.50 -20.24
CA GLN A 36 2.98 11.32 -21.25
C GLN A 36 1.73 12.16 -20.99
N GLN A 37 1.74 13.06 -20.00
CA GLN A 37 0.58 13.89 -19.61
C GLN A 37 -0.69 13.07 -19.34
N CYS A 38 -0.53 11.84 -18.85
CA CYS A 38 -1.59 10.88 -18.53
C CYS A 38 -1.94 10.92 -17.03
N ILE A 39 -1.86 12.11 -16.43
CA ILE A 39 -2.23 12.39 -15.05
C ILE A 39 -3.56 13.15 -14.98
N ASP A 40 -4.28 12.99 -13.89
CA ASP A 40 -5.51 13.72 -13.59
C ASP A 40 -5.16 14.96 -12.75
N SER A 41 -4.72 16.03 -13.43
CA SER A 41 -4.25 17.25 -12.77
C SER A 41 -5.31 17.91 -11.89
N GLU A 42 -6.59 17.82 -12.27
CA GLU A 42 -7.70 18.35 -11.47
C GLU A 42 -7.87 17.56 -10.17
N TYR A 43 -7.85 16.22 -10.26
CA TYR A 43 -7.92 15.35 -9.09
C TYR A 43 -6.74 15.55 -8.15
N ILE A 44 -5.51 15.60 -8.69
CA ILE A 44 -4.29 15.85 -7.93
C ILE A 44 -4.41 17.16 -7.16
N HIS A 45 -4.76 18.26 -7.84
CA HIS A 45 -4.87 19.57 -7.21
C HIS A 45 -5.95 19.63 -6.13
N SER A 46 -7.07 18.93 -6.35
CA SER A 46 -8.25 19.05 -5.48
C SER A 46 -8.23 18.11 -4.26
N TYR A 47 -7.58 16.95 -4.38
CA TYR A 47 -7.74 15.85 -3.42
C TYR A 47 -6.43 15.21 -2.94
N THR A 48 -5.28 15.74 -3.33
CA THR A 48 -3.97 15.21 -2.92
C THR A 48 -3.07 16.31 -2.38
N ASP A 49 -2.00 15.90 -1.69
CA ASP A 49 -0.93 16.77 -1.24
C ASP A 49 0.42 16.09 -1.51
N GLY A 50 1.50 16.88 -1.58
CA GLY A 50 2.87 16.39 -1.77
C GLY A 50 3.23 15.96 -3.20
N PHE A 51 2.40 16.29 -4.20
CA PHE A 51 2.64 15.89 -5.60
C PHE A 51 3.93 16.50 -6.19
N ASP A 52 4.27 17.73 -5.83
CA ASP A 52 5.49 18.39 -6.31
C ASP A 52 6.75 17.65 -5.84
N ALA A 53 6.81 17.32 -4.54
CA ALA A 53 7.92 16.55 -3.96
C ALA A 53 8.00 15.14 -4.56
N LEU A 54 6.85 14.51 -4.81
CA LEU A 54 6.79 13.22 -5.49
C LEU A 54 7.29 13.32 -6.94
N THR A 55 6.96 14.39 -7.65
CA THR A 55 7.42 14.64 -9.03
C THR A 55 8.92 14.84 -9.07
N GLU A 56 9.49 15.59 -8.11
CA GLU A 56 10.93 15.75 -7.96
C GLU A 56 11.62 14.39 -7.73
N GLU A 57 11.11 13.58 -6.81
CA GLU A 57 11.62 12.23 -6.53
C GLU A 57 11.60 11.33 -7.76
N VAL A 58 10.48 11.27 -8.50
CA VAL A 58 10.39 10.39 -9.69
C VAL A 58 11.08 10.95 -10.93
N SER A 59 11.55 12.20 -10.89
CA SER A 59 12.33 12.80 -11.99
C SER A 59 13.72 12.17 -12.15
N ASP A 60 14.22 11.50 -11.11
CA ASP A 60 15.50 10.79 -11.13
C ASP A 60 15.58 9.80 -12.32
N LEU A 61 16.71 9.79 -13.01
CA LEU A 61 16.97 8.94 -14.17
C LEU A 61 16.86 7.45 -13.83
N ARG A 62 17.01 7.04 -12.56
CA ARG A 62 16.82 5.65 -12.13
C ARG A 62 15.45 5.08 -12.46
N TYR A 63 14.45 5.95 -12.63
CA TYR A 63 13.07 5.60 -12.98
C TYR A 63 12.80 5.66 -14.49
N ASP A 64 13.78 6.03 -15.32
CA ASP A 64 13.68 5.89 -16.77
C ASP A 64 13.52 4.42 -17.14
N VAL A 65 12.73 4.13 -18.17
CA VAL A 65 12.46 2.76 -18.65
C VAL A 65 13.77 2.00 -18.86
N THR A 66 14.74 2.60 -19.55
CA THR A 66 16.05 1.99 -19.84
C THR A 66 16.83 1.64 -18.56
N ASN A 67 16.84 2.51 -17.55
CA ASN A 67 17.56 2.27 -16.30
C ASN A 67 16.82 1.27 -15.39
N LEU A 68 15.49 1.30 -15.41
CA LEU A 68 14.65 0.35 -14.70
C LEU A 68 14.90 -1.07 -15.18
N THR A 69 14.99 -1.32 -16.49
CA THR A 69 15.18 -2.68 -17.03
C THR A 69 16.30 -3.46 -16.33
N SER A 70 17.44 -2.79 -16.11
CA SER A 70 18.62 -3.37 -15.46
C SER A 70 18.38 -3.63 -13.97
N SER A 71 17.73 -2.70 -13.28
CA SER A 71 17.47 -2.78 -11.84
C SER A 71 16.46 -3.88 -11.50
N ILE A 72 15.28 -3.89 -12.13
CA ILE A 72 14.17 -4.80 -11.79
C ILE A 72 14.17 -6.10 -12.61
N GLY A 73 15.03 -6.22 -13.62
CA GLY A 73 15.20 -7.45 -14.42
C GLY A 73 14.08 -7.70 -15.43
N ILE A 74 13.47 -6.65 -15.97
CA ILE A 74 12.37 -6.71 -16.95
C ILE A 74 12.85 -6.13 -18.28
N SER A 75 12.43 -6.72 -19.41
CA SER A 75 12.75 -6.17 -20.73
C SER A 75 12.05 -4.83 -20.95
N GLU A 76 12.70 -3.95 -21.73
CA GLU A 76 12.16 -2.63 -22.07
C GLU A 76 10.78 -2.73 -22.73
N GLU A 77 10.61 -3.71 -23.61
CA GLU A 77 9.35 -4.00 -24.29
C GLU A 77 8.22 -4.28 -23.29
N LYS A 78 8.45 -5.18 -22.32
CA LYS A 78 7.44 -5.55 -21.33
C LYS A 78 7.11 -4.39 -20.41
N LEU A 79 8.12 -3.64 -19.97
CA LEU A 79 7.95 -2.50 -19.08
C LEU A 79 7.16 -1.38 -19.78
N THR A 80 7.55 -1.03 -21.00
CA THR A 80 6.84 -0.06 -21.83
C THR A 80 5.40 -0.48 -22.10
N THR A 81 5.18 -1.76 -22.40
CA THR A 81 3.84 -2.31 -22.62
C THR A 81 2.95 -2.12 -21.39
N PHE A 82 3.46 -2.47 -20.20
CA PHE A 82 2.74 -2.27 -18.94
C PHE A 82 2.40 -0.79 -18.70
N PHE A 83 3.37 0.12 -18.86
CA PHE A 83 3.17 1.55 -18.66
C PHE A 83 2.15 2.13 -19.64
N GLN A 84 2.23 1.77 -20.92
CA GLN A 84 1.27 2.19 -21.94
C GLN A 84 -0.13 1.68 -21.65
N TRP A 85 -0.29 0.39 -21.32
CA TRP A 85 -1.58 -0.20 -21.00
C TRP A 85 -2.23 0.48 -19.80
N PHE A 86 -1.47 0.75 -18.73
CA PHE A 86 -1.99 1.46 -17.57
C PHE A 86 -2.37 2.92 -17.90
N ALA A 87 -1.55 3.62 -18.68
CA ALA A 87 -1.81 5.01 -19.08
C ALA A 87 -3.09 5.12 -19.94
N GLN A 88 -3.22 4.26 -20.95
CA GLN A 88 -4.31 4.30 -21.93
C GLN A 88 -5.64 3.74 -21.41
N SER A 89 -5.60 2.88 -20.38
CA SER A 89 -6.81 2.33 -19.80
C SER A 89 -7.61 3.41 -19.07
N SER A 90 -8.92 3.46 -19.29
CA SER A 90 -9.82 4.36 -18.55
C SER A 90 -10.05 3.90 -17.10
N THR A 91 -9.83 2.61 -16.83
CA THR A 91 -10.02 1.98 -15.52
C THR A 91 -8.86 1.04 -15.21
N ALA A 92 -8.42 0.96 -13.96
CA ALA A 92 -7.45 -0.05 -13.52
C ALA A 92 -7.67 -0.43 -12.06
N ILE A 93 -7.63 -1.73 -11.76
CA ILE A 93 -7.57 -2.27 -10.40
C ILE A 93 -6.20 -2.90 -10.21
N THR A 94 -5.50 -2.50 -9.15
CA THR A 94 -4.26 -3.16 -8.73
C THR A 94 -4.54 -4.02 -7.52
N LEU A 95 -4.63 -5.34 -7.73
CA LEU A 95 -4.77 -6.32 -6.66
C LEU A 95 -3.38 -6.69 -6.11
N PHE A 96 -3.17 -6.53 -4.81
CA PHE A 96 -1.92 -6.93 -4.17
C PHE A 96 -2.15 -7.64 -2.83
N CYS A 97 -1.17 -8.45 -2.42
CA CYS A 97 -1.25 -9.33 -1.26
C CYS A 97 0.07 -9.30 -0.47
N GLN A 98 0.44 -10.44 0.12
CA GLN A 98 1.61 -10.59 0.99
C GLN A 98 2.95 -10.31 0.29
N GLY A 99 3.06 -10.48 -1.04
CA GLY A 99 4.30 -10.12 -1.76
C GLY A 99 4.64 -8.62 -1.67
N VAL A 100 3.62 -7.78 -1.47
CA VAL A 100 3.77 -6.34 -1.18
C VAL A 100 3.79 -6.10 0.33
N ASN A 101 2.84 -6.68 1.06
CA ASN A 101 2.62 -6.35 2.48
C ASN A 101 3.67 -6.93 3.45
N GLN A 102 4.27 -8.08 3.15
CA GLN A 102 5.27 -8.76 4.00
C GLN A 102 6.68 -8.47 3.50
N ALA A 103 7.02 -7.20 3.42
CA ALA A 103 8.34 -6.70 3.04
C ALA A 103 8.79 -5.63 4.04
N GLU A 104 10.11 -5.47 4.19
CA GLU A 104 10.72 -4.44 5.04
C GLU A 104 10.20 -3.03 4.69
N ASN A 105 10.06 -2.77 3.39
CA ASN A 105 9.53 -1.53 2.83
C ASN A 105 8.07 -1.69 2.34
N GLY A 106 7.27 -2.58 2.95
CA GLY A 106 5.90 -2.86 2.51
C GLY A 106 4.98 -1.62 2.50
N VAL A 107 5.21 -0.67 3.41
CA VAL A 107 4.51 0.63 3.43
C VAL A 107 4.82 1.42 2.16
N ASP A 108 6.09 1.52 1.77
CA ASP A 108 6.51 2.26 0.58
C ASP A 108 5.99 1.61 -0.70
N LYS A 109 5.98 0.27 -0.77
CA LYS A 109 5.37 -0.46 -1.89
C LYS A 109 3.88 -0.14 -2.02
N GLY A 110 3.14 -0.17 -0.91
CA GLY A 110 1.73 0.20 -0.88
C GLY A 110 1.49 1.63 -1.34
N ASN A 111 2.30 2.58 -0.83
CA ASN A 111 2.22 3.98 -1.21
C ASN A 111 2.53 4.21 -2.70
N ALA A 112 3.56 3.55 -3.26
CA ALA A 112 3.90 3.67 -4.68
C ALA A 112 2.73 3.24 -5.58
N ILE A 113 2.06 2.14 -5.23
CA ILE A 113 0.85 1.68 -5.92
C ILE A 113 -0.27 2.73 -5.81
N ILE A 114 -0.55 3.19 -4.59
CA ILE A 114 -1.61 4.18 -4.33
C ILE A 114 -1.35 5.48 -5.10
N ASN A 115 -0.11 5.97 -5.12
CA ASN A 115 0.30 7.17 -5.81
C ASN A 115 0.02 7.10 -7.31
N ALA A 116 0.28 5.96 -7.97
CA ALA A 116 -0.04 5.78 -9.39
C ALA A 116 -1.55 5.88 -9.66
N HIS A 117 -2.39 5.35 -8.76
CA HIS A 117 -3.85 5.45 -8.86
C HIS A 117 -4.37 6.87 -8.61
N LEU A 118 -3.84 7.56 -7.59
CA LEU A 118 -4.18 8.95 -7.29
C LEU A 118 -3.78 9.86 -8.45
N ALA A 119 -2.54 9.76 -8.93
CA ALA A 119 -2.01 10.61 -9.97
C ALA A 119 -2.72 10.43 -11.31
N SER A 120 -3.17 9.21 -11.64
CA SER A 120 -3.90 8.93 -12.87
C SER A 120 -5.42 9.10 -12.76
N GLY A 121 -5.94 9.52 -11.61
CA GLY A 121 -7.38 9.63 -11.36
C GLY A 121 -8.12 8.29 -11.39
N LYS A 122 -7.40 7.17 -11.32
CA LYS A 122 -7.94 5.79 -11.31
C LYS A 122 -8.23 5.35 -9.87
N ILE A 123 -9.04 6.14 -9.17
CA ILE A 123 -9.51 5.90 -7.80
C ILE A 123 -10.95 6.38 -7.64
N ALA A 124 -11.70 5.81 -6.70
CA ALA A 124 -13.08 6.20 -6.39
C ALA A 124 -14.06 6.15 -7.59
N LYS A 125 -13.75 5.34 -8.60
CA LYS A 125 -14.55 5.10 -9.81
C LYS A 125 -14.78 3.59 -9.96
N SER A 126 -15.87 3.19 -10.61
CA SER A 126 -16.12 1.77 -10.89
C SER A 126 -14.98 1.19 -11.74
N GLY A 127 -14.43 0.05 -11.33
CA GLY A 127 -13.29 -0.57 -12.01
C GLY A 127 -11.93 0.08 -11.70
N CYS A 128 -11.86 0.94 -10.68
CA CYS A 128 -10.65 1.67 -10.33
C CYS A 128 -10.21 1.43 -8.87
N GLY A 129 -8.90 1.30 -8.68
CA GLY A 129 -8.26 1.54 -7.38
C GLY A 129 -7.26 0.46 -6.95
N PRO A 130 -6.42 0.80 -5.97
CA PRO A 130 -5.55 -0.15 -5.29
C PRO A 130 -6.38 -1.01 -4.33
N PHE A 131 -6.17 -2.32 -4.34
CA PHE A 131 -6.91 -3.25 -3.50
C PHE A 131 -5.97 -4.28 -2.86
N SER A 132 -5.72 -4.10 -1.56
CA SER A 132 -4.98 -5.08 -0.75
C SER A 132 -5.89 -6.23 -0.37
N ILE A 133 -5.69 -7.40 -0.95
CA ILE A 133 -6.43 -8.61 -0.58
C ILE A 133 -5.92 -9.13 0.76
N THR A 134 -6.83 -9.27 1.72
CA THR A 134 -6.54 -9.87 3.03
C THR A 134 -6.74 -11.38 3.00
N GLY A 135 -5.87 -12.14 3.66
CA GLY A 135 -5.93 -13.61 3.64
C GLY A 135 -6.96 -14.22 4.59
N GLN A 136 -7.03 -13.75 5.85
CA GLN A 136 -7.89 -14.38 6.86
C GLN A 136 -9.36 -13.93 6.70
N PRO A 137 -10.35 -14.83 6.88
CA PRO A 137 -11.77 -14.54 6.61
C PRO A 137 -12.35 -13.32 7.34
N ASN A 138 -11.83 -13.01 8.53
CA ASN A 138 -12.30 -11.87 9.32
C ASN A 138 -11.16 -10.92 9.74
N ALA A 139 -10.09 -10.83 8.92
CA ALA A 139 -8.99 -9.93 9.20
C ALA A 139 -9.46 -8.48 9.38
N MET A 140 -10.38 -8.01 8.53
CA MET A 140 -10.93 -6.67 8.62
C MET A 140 -11.88 -6.49 9.81
N GLY A 141 -12.77 -7.46 10.06
CA GLY A 141 -13.69 -7.37 11.21
C GLY A 141 -12.95 -7.37 12.56
N GLY A 142 -11.85 -8.11 12.67
CA GLY A 142 -10.98 -8.04 13.86
C GLY A 142 -10.40 -6.64 14.10
N ARG A 143 -10.04 -5.92 13.03
CA ARG A 143 -9.56 -4.52 13.12
C ARG A 143 -10.69 -3.57 13.50
N GLU A 144 -11.88 -3.78 12.92
CA GLU A 144 -13.08 -2.98 13.18
C GLU A 144 -13.45 -3.00 14.68
N VAL A 145 -13.30 -4.15 15.34
CA VAL A 145 -13.66 -4.29 16.78
C VAL A 145 -12.52 -3.95 17.74
N GLY A 146 -11.41 -3.35 17.26
CA GLY A 146 -10.30 -2.93 18.12
C GLY A 146 -9.27 -4.03 18.42
N GLY A 147 -9.21 -5.08 17.60
CA GLY A 147 -8.23 -6.17 17.74
C GLY A 147 -6.79 -5.82 17.35
N LEU A 148 -6.45 -4.54 17.24
CA LEU A 148 -5.08 -4.06 16.98
C LEU A 148 -4.61 -3.20 18.16
N ALA A 149 -3.37 -3.42 18.61
CA ALA A 149 -2.81 -2.71 19.75
C ALA A 149 -2.69 -1.18 19.54
N ASN A 150 -2.69 -0.70 18.30
CA ASN A 150 -2.42 0.70 17.94
C ASN A 150 -3.67 1.51 17.59
N GLN A 151 -4.88 0.95 17.75
CA GLN A 151 -6.13 1.67 17.53
C GLN A 151 -7.22 1.17 18.47
N LEU A 152 -8.18 2.04 18.77
CA LEU A 152 -9.42 1.66 19.41
C LEU A 152 -10.39 1.06 18.37
N ALA A 153 -11.53 0.54 18.84
CA ALA A 153 -12.60 0.07 17.97
C ALA A 153 -13.07 1.15 16.98
N VAL A 154 -13.57 0.70 15.82
CA VAL A 154 -14.05 1.54 14.70
C VAL A 154 -12.93 2.44 14.16
N HIS A 155 -11.72 1.91 14.08
CA HIS A 155 -10.54 2.59 13.52
C HIS A 155 -10.22 3.93 14.19
N ARG A 156 -10.51 4.04 15.49
CA ARG A 156 -10.28 5.29 16.23
C ARG A 156 -8.86 5.38 16.79
N ALA A 157 -8.33 6.60 16.81
CA ALA A 157 -7.08 6.91 17.49
C ALA A 157 -7.29 7.02 19.01
N PHE A 158 -6.19 7.19 19.74
CA PHE A 158 -6.20 7.42 21.19
C PHE A 158 -6.31 8.91 21.56
N ASP A 159 -7.01 9.71 20.75
CA ASP A 159 -7.35 11.07 21.13
C ASP A 159 -8.44 11.08 22.22
N ALA A 160 -8.48 12.13 23.04
CA ALA A 160 -9.38 12.21 24.19
C ALA A 160 -10.87 12.06 23.82
N GLY A 161 -11.27 12.52 22.63
CA GLY A 161 -12.64 12.40 22.14
C GLY A 161 -12.98 10.95 21.81
N SER A 162 -12.12 10.29 21.04
CA SER A 162 -12.27 8.87 20.69
C SER A 162 -12.28 7.97 21.93
N ILE A 163 -11.36 8.18 22.87
CA ILE A 163 -11.31 7.41 24.13
C ILE A 163 -12.64 7.52 24.88
N LYS A 164 -13.13 8.75 25.09
CA LYS A 164 -14.39 8.99 25.82
C LYS A 164 -15.59 8.34 25.12
N GLN A 165 -15.63 8.38 23.79
CA GLN A 165 -16.73 7.79 23.02
C GLN A 165 -16.74 6.27 23.12
N VAL A 166 -15.58 5.63 22.96
CA VAL A 166 -15.47 4.16 23.05
C VAL A 166 -15.76 3.68 24.47
N GLN A 167 -15.21 4.36 25.49
CA GLN A 167 -15.46 4.03 26.89
C GLN A 167 -16.94 4.14 27.26
N ALA A 168 -17.60 5.22 26.84
CA ALA A 168 -19.02 5.43 27.10
C ALA A 168 -19.90 4.39 26.38
N PHE A 169 -19.55 4.03 25.13
CA PHE A 169 -20.29 3.01 24.38
C PHE A 169 -20.23 1.63 25.04
N TRP A 170 -19.08 1.24 25.59
CA TRP A 170 -18.91 -0.03 26.30
C TRP A 170 -19.33 0.00 27.77
N ASP A 171 -19.70 1.16 28.31
CA ASP A 171 -19.93 1.35 29.75
C ASP A 171 -18.76 0.82 30.60
N SER A 172 -17.54 1.07 30.12
CA SER A 172 -16.34 0.49 30.73
C SER A 172 -15.83 1.37 31.87
N PRO A 173 -15.56 0.82 33.07
CA PRO A 173 -15.01 1.60 34.18
C PRO A 173 -13.61 2.12 33.85
N GLU A 174 -12.85 1.41 33.01
CA GLU A 174 -11.53 1.82 32.54
C GLU A 174 -11.31 1.50 31.06
N ILE A 175 -10.40 2.24 30.42
CA ILE A 175 -10.03 2.04 29.02
C ILE A 175 -8.56 2.38 28.78
N ALA A 176 -7.96 1.76 27.76
CA ALA A 176 -6.63 2.13 27.31
C ALA A 176 -6.61 3.57 26.75
N THR A 177 -5.68 4.39 27.23
CA THR A 177 -5.49 5.78 26.80
C THR A 177 -4.31 5.97 25.86
N GLN A 178 -3.59 4.89 25.55
CA GLN A 178 -2.43 4.88 24.66
C GLN A 178 -2.33 3.53 23.93
N PRO A 179 -1.63 3.49 22.79
CA PRO A 179 -1.32 2.24 22.10
C PRO A 179 -0.64 1.21 22.99
N GLY A 180 -0.99 -0.06 22.80
CA GLY A 180 -0.25 -1.20 23.33
C GLY A 180 0.95 -1.58 22.46
N LEU A 181 1.65 -2.64 22.87
CA LEU A 181 2.79 -3.17 22.14
C LEU A 181 2.35 -3.95 20.89
N LYS A 182 3.04 -3.74 19.77
CA LYS A 182 2.86 -4.56 18.56
C LYS A 182 3.56 -5.91 18.75
N ALA A 183 3.28 -6.87 17.87
CA ALA A 183 3.72 -8.26 18.04
C ALA A 183 5.22 -8.43 18.36
N VAL A 184 6.12 -7.74 17.64
CA VAL A 184 7.57 -7.83 17.89
C VAL A 184 7.91 -7.23 19.27
N ASP A 185 7.51 -5.98 19.52
CA ASP A 185 7.74 -5.30 20.80
C ASP A 185 7.15 -6.07 22.00
N LEU A 186 6.00 -6.72 21.79
CA LEU A 186 5.31 -7.56 22.77
C LEU A 186 6.20 -8.74 23.18
N PHE A 187 6.76 -9.48 22.21
CA PHE A 187 7.64 -10.61 22.49
C PHE A 187 8.96 -10.18 23.12
N GLU A 188 9.54 -9.06 22.70
CA GLU A 188 10.72 -8.49 23.37
C GLU A 188 10.42 -8.10 24.82
N ALA A 189 9.24 -7.52 25.10
CA ALA A 189 8.81 -7.20 26.46
C ALA A 189 8.58 -8.45 27.32
N VAL A 190 8.17 -9.57 26.72
CA VAL A 190 8.11 -10.89 27.39
C VAL A 190 9.51 -11.36 27.77
N GLU A 191 10.49 -11.24 26.87
CA GLU A 191 11.89 -11.60 27.16
C GLU A 191 12.48 -10.72 28.26
N ARG A 192 12.19 -9.41 28.25
CA ARG A 192 12.55 -8.48 29.33
C ARG A 192 11.72 -8.66 30.61
N SER A 193 10.79 -9.62 30.63
CA SER A 193 9.97 -9.92 31.79
C SER A 193 9.02 -8.79 32.20
N GLU A 194 8.74 -7.83 31.31
CA GLU A 194 7.75 -6.76 31.51
C GLU A 194 6.32 -7.28 31.35
N ILE A 195 6.13 -8.27 30.47
CA ILE A 195 4.87 -9.00 30.31
C ILE A 195 4.97 -10.36 30.99
N LYS A 196 4.02 -10.64 31.88
CA LYS A 196 3.95 -11.89 32.66
C LYS A 196 2.87 -12.86 32.19
N VAL A 197 1.88 -12.37 31.44
CA VAL A 197 0.74 -13.15 30.97
C VAL A 197 0.50 -12.82 29.49
N LEU A 198 0.38 -13.87 28.68
CA LEU A 198 -0.09 -13.81 27.30
C LEU A 198 -1.36 -14.66 27.20
N TRP A 199 -2.43 -14.06 26.69
CA TRP A 199 -3.67 -14.78 26.37
C TRP A 199 -3.80 -14.84 24.85
N ILE A 200 -3.64 -16.05 24.31
CA ILE A 200 -3.79 -16.38 22.88
C ILE A 200 -5.17 -17.01 22.65
#